data_AF-H1FTJ4-F1
#
_entry.id   AF-H1FTJ4-F1
#
_cell.length_a   1.000
_cell.length_b   1.000
_cell.length_c   1.000
_cell.angle_alpha   90.00
_cell.angle_beta   90.00
_cell.angle_gamma   90.00
#
_symmetry.space_group_name_H-M   'P 1'
#
loop_
_entity.id
_entity.type
_entity.pdbx_description
1 polymer ?
#
loop_
_entity_poly.entity_id
_entity_poly.type
_entity_poly.pdbx_seq_one_letter_code
_entity_poly.pdbx_strand_id
1 'polypeptide(L)'
;MIVEDIDTHENWQPYLALTQKANLHACWSEPIFSSSDEILGSFAIYNDHIKRPTDFELKLISSYAHLASVAIEKENNNKLFKEKEHQILEQIKKSNDILEDSLRLTNNIIDTVPVRIFWKDINGTYLGANKLFLEDAKLSSKDEIIGKNDFQMPWGETEAKLYRADDLEVMNSDISKINFEESQTNDKGETTVLLTSKIALKNANEDIIGVFGSYMDITKQRNTEDELREQKVILSHQAHHDALTGLPNRVLFNDRLEQAIEKAKRSNSKIALLFIDLDHFKEINDSLGHDVGDEILKTVTTRLNESKRDEDTLARLGGDEFTIILEDLHQVQDSSLIANKVLESLSKSMNVNDNVLYVSSSIGISIYPDDGVSTKDLLKFADSAMYKAKDEGRNNFQYYNSTLTELAFERVVMEASLRAALKNEEFIVYIKHKSMEIQIL
;
A
#
# COMPACT_ATOMS: atom_id res chain seq x y z
N MET A 1 68.47 59.37 14.98
CA MET A 1 69.29 60.29 14.18
C MET A 1 69.55 61.54 14.99
N ILE A 2 70.81 61.99 15.09
CA ILE A 2 71.16 63.24 15.77
C ILE A 2 71.62 64.23 14.71
N VAL A 3 70.91 65.34 14.58
CA VAL A 3 71.26 66.48 13.73
C VAL A 3 71.53 67.66 14.64
N GLU A 4 72.81 67.98 14.81
CA GLU A 4 73.26 69.03 15.73
C GLU A 4 73.05 70.44 15.14
N ASP A 5 73.13 70.54 13.82
CA ASP A 5 72.92 71.76 13.04
C ASP A 5 72.07 71.42 11.81
N ILE A 6 70.80 71.82 11.81
CA ILE A 6 69.85 71.61 10.72
C ILE A 6 70.25 72.42 9.49
N ASP A 7 70.80 73.63 9.68
CA ASP A 7 71.04 74.58 8.59
C ASP A 7 72.10 74.07 7.61
N THR A 8 72.99 73.20 8.09
CA THR A 8 74.10 72.62 7.31
C THR A 8 73.91 71.13 6.99
N HIS A 9 72.88 70.47 7.52
CA HIS A 9 72.68 69.03 7.35
C HIS A 9 72.01 68.66 6.02
N GLU A 10 72.60 67.72 5.29
CA GLU A 10 72.18 67.33 3.93
C GLU A 10 70.70 66.89 3.86
N ASN A 11 70.26 66.02 4.77
CA ASN A 11 68.87 65.54 4.83
C ASN A 11 67.83 66.63 5.12
N TRP A 12 68.25 67.81 5.62
CA TRP A 12 67.35 68.92 5.96
C TRP A 12 67.31 70.01 4.89
N GLN A 13 68.21 69.97 3.89
CA GLN A 13 68.27 70.94 2.79
C GLN A 13 66.91 71.20 2.12
N PRO A 14 66.06 70.17 1.83
CA PRO A 14 64.75 70.40 1.22
C PRO A 14 63.76 71.17 2.11
N TYR A 15 64.00 71.24 3.43
CA TYR A 15 63.07 71.75 4.43
C TYR A 15 63.55 73.04 5.12
N LEU A 16 64.71 73.58 4.74
CA LEU A 16 65.34 74.74 5.40
C LEU A 16 64.42 75.96 5.51
N ALA A 17 63.68 76.28 4.45
CA ALA A 17 62.74 77.40 4.47
C ALA A 17 61.65 77.23 5.56
N LEU A 18 61.28 75.99 5.86
CA LEU A 18 60.29 75.65 6.87
C LEU A 18 60.90 75.67 8.29
N THR A 19 62.10 75.11 8.46
CA THR A 19 62.79 75.07 9.76
C THR A 19 63.21 76.46 10.22
N GLN A 20 63.69 77.31 9.30
CA GLN A 20 64.01 78.71 9.58
C GLN A 20 62.77 79.50 10.01
N LYS A 21 61.64 79.29 9.31
CA LYS A 21 60.37 79.94 9.68
C LYS A 21 59.88 79.49 11.06
N ALA A 22 60.15 78.26 11.45
CA ALA A 22 59.80 77.70 12.75
C ALA A 22 60.88 77.92 13.84
N ASN A 23 61.99 78.61 13.51
CA ASN A 23 63.14 78.82 14.39
C ASN A 23 63.71 77.51 14.96
N LEU A 24 63.95 76.51 14.09
CA LEU A 24 64.48 75.20 14.46
C LEU A 24 65.88 75.02 13.86
N HIS A 25 66.86 74.74 14.72
CA HIS A 25 68.27 74.69 14.37
C HIS A 25 68.95 73.36 14.75
N ALA A 26 68.34 72.51 15.59
CA ALA A 26 68.81 71.14 15.82
C ALA A 26 67.62 70.17 15.92
N CYS A 27 67.82 68.90 15.52
CA CYS A 27 66.80 67.85 15.59
C CYS A 27 67.41 66.54 16.07
N TRP A 28 66.81 65.92 17.07
CA TRP A 28 67.19 64.59 17.55
C TRP A 28 65.98 63.69 17.48
N SER A 29 66.13 62.56 16.81
CA SER A 29 65.05 61.60 16.65
C SER A 29 65.45 60.19 17.02
N GLU A 30 64.51 59.44 17.54
CA GLU A 30 64.63 58.01 17.81
C GLU A 30 63.44 57.29 17.15
N PRO A 31 63.67 56.15 16.48
CA PRO A 31 62.56 55.31 16.02
C PRO A 31 61.77 54.78 17.22
N ILE A 32 60.45 54.74 17.09
CA ILE A 32 59.57 54.06 18.04
C ILE A 32 59.38 52.65 17.51
N PHE A 33 59.89 51.64 18.22
CA PHE A 33 59.71 50.23 17.87
C PHE A 33 58.57 49.60 18.66
N SER A 34 57.82 48.70 18.04
CA SER A 34 56.86 47.82 18.73
C SER A 34 57.59 46.79 19.59
N SER A 35 56.82 46.06 20.40
CA SER A 35 57.30 44.86 21.10
C SER A 35 57.76 43.72 20.17
N SER A 36 57.45 43.80 18.87
CA SER A 36 57.82 42.83 17.83
C SER A 36 58.91 43.35 16.87
N ASP A 37 59.66 44.37 17.27
CA ASP A 37 60.73 45.02 16.48
C ASP A 37 60.27 45.69 15.17
N GLU A 38 58.98 46.05 15.05
CA GLU A 38 58.47 46.83 13.91
C GLU A 38 58.53 48.34 14.18
N ILE A 39 58.81 49.16 13.17
CA ILE A 39 58.83 50.62 13.32
C ILE A 39 57.39 51.16 13.35
N LEU A 40 56.95 51.64 14.51
CA LEU A 40 55.65 52.29 14.71
C LEU A 40 55.67 53.78 14.34
N GLY A 41 56.84 54.41 14.35
CA GLY A 41 57.01 55.82 14.03
C GLY A 41 58.38 56.35 14.45
N SER A 42 58.48 57.66 14.65
CA SER A 42 59.66 58.29 15.21
C SER A 42 59.28 59.36 16.23
N PHE A 43 59.99 59.38 17.35
CA PHE A 43 59.93 60.43 18.34
C PHE A 43 61.05 61.43 18.02
N ALA A 44 60.71 62.69 17.75
CA ALA A 44 61.68 63.73 17.41
C ALA A 44 61.53 64.94 18.33
N ILE A 45 62.67 65.47 18.78
CA ILE A 45 62.78 66.72 19.53
C ILE A 45 63.53 67.72 18.66
N TYR A 46 62.99 68.94 18.59
CA TYR A 46 63.61 70.05 17.91
C TYR A 46 64.10 71.08 18.91
N ASN A 47 65.22 71.73 18.61
CA ASN A 47 65.76 72.83 19.39
C ASN A 47 65.92 74.07 18.51
N ASP A 48 65.81 75.23 19.14
CA ASP A 48 65.91 76.56 18.54
C ASP A 48 67.34 77.11 18.47
N HIS A 49 68.33 76.29 18.85
CA HIS A 49 69.75 76.61 18.74
C HIS A 49 70.51 75.35 18.30
N ILE A 50 71.63 75.55 17.62
CA ILE A 50 72.59 74.48 17.28
C ILE A 50 73.06 73.83 18.58
N LYS A 51 72.78 72.54 18.75
CA LYS A 51 73.04 71.82 20.01
C LYS A 51 73.18 70.32 19.80
N ARG A 52 74.15 69.73 20.51
CA ARG A 52 74.30 68.29 20.69
C ARG A 52 73.61 67.81 21.97
N PRO A 53 72.91 66.66 21.97
CA PRO A 53 72.27 66.16 23.18
C PRO A 53 73.31 65.69 24.21
N THR A 54 73.01 65.91 25.48
CA THR A 54 73.73 65.32 26.62
C THR A 54 73.34 63.85 26.82
N ASP A 55 74.13 63.08 27.56
CA ASP A 55 73.81 61.68 27.90
C ASP A 55 72.46 61.54 28.63
N PHE A 56 72.09 62.55 29.43
CA PHE A 56 70.79 62.60 30.09
C PHE A 56 69.66 62.80 29.06
N GLU A 57 69.81 63.72 28.12
CA GLU A 57 68.83 63.98 27.06
C GLU A 57 68.68 62.77 26.12
N LEU A 58 69.77 62.06 25.80
CA LEU A 58 69.72 60.81 25.04
C LEU A 58 68.92 59.72 25.76
N LYS A 59 69.16 59.51 27.06
CA LYS A 59 68.37 58.57 27.88
C LYS A 59 66.91 58.97 27.98
N LEU A 60 66.65 60.28 28.05
CA LEU A 60 65.31 60.83 28.14
C LEU A 60 64.51 60.59 26.86
N ILE A 61 65.11 60.85 25.69
CA ILE A 61 64.48 60.60 24.38
C ILE A 61 64.14 59.12 24.22
N SER A 62 65.07 58.22 24.59
CA SER A 62 64.83 56.78 24.51
C SER A 62 63.72 56.31 25.44
N SER A 63 63.67 56.86 26.66
CA SER A 63 62.58 56.59 27.60
C SER A 63 61.21 57.05 27.05
N TYR A 64 61.15 58.23 26.42
CA TYR A 64 59.93 58.74 25.79
C TYR A 64 59.53 57.95 24.55
N ALA A 65 60.48 57.53 23.71
CA ALA A 65 60.22 56.66 22.56
C ALA A 65 59.63 55.30 23.02
N HIS A 66 60.16 54.72 24.09
CA HIS A 66 59.61 53.49 24.67
C HIS A 66 58.20 53.68 25.26
N LEU A 67 57.95 54.76 26.01
CA LEU A 67 56.61 55.06 26.52
C LEU A 67 55.60 55.31 25.39
N ALA A 68 56.03 56.00 24.31
CA ALA A 68 55.22 56.21 23.13
C ALA A 68 54.86 54.88 22.44
N SER A 69 55.81 53.94 22.35
CA SER A 69 55.55 52.59 21.85
C SER A 69 54.44 51.89 22.63
N VAL A 70 54.58 51.81 23.95
CA VAL A 70 53.58 51.19 24.84
C VAL A 70 52.20 51.84 24.69
N ALA A 71 52.16 53.18 24.60
CA ALA A 71 50.90 53.91 24.43
C ALA A 71 50.25 53.63 23.06
N ILE A 72 51.03 53.62 21.98
CA ILE A 72 50.55 53.32 20.62
C ILE A 72 50.05 51.87 20.53
N GLU A 73 50.82 50.89 21.02
CA GLU A 73 50.40 49.49 21.03
C GLU A 73 49.14 49.27 21.86
N LYS A 74 49.04 49.92 23.03
CA LYS A 74 47.84 49.84 23.87
C LYS A 74 46.61 50.40 23.15
N GLU A 75 46.73 51.54 22.49
CA GLU A 75 45.61 52.15 21.75
C GLU A 75 45.19 51.29 20.55
N ASN A 76 46.16 50.76 19.80
CA ASN A 76 45.88 49.85 18.67
C ASN A 76 45.21 48.56 19.14
N ASN A 77 45.70 47.96 20.24
CA ASN A 77 45.09 46.77 20.83
C ASN A 77 43.67 47.04 21.33
N ASN A 78 43.43 48.20 21.95
CA ASN A 78 42.08 48.58 22.40
C ASN A 78 41.11 48.74 21.22
N LYS A 79 41.57 49.33 20.09
CA LYS A 79 40.76 49.44 18.87
C LYS A 79 40.44 48.07 18.29
N LEU A 80 41.46 47.23 18.11
CA LEU A 80 41.30 45.87 17.61
C LEU A 80 40.39 45.02 18.50
N PHE A 81 40.51 45.17 19.82
CA PHE A 81 39.64 44.49 20.77
C PHE A 81 38.18 44.89 20.59
N LYS A 82 37.89 46.21 20.51
CA LYS A 82 36.53 46.71 20.26
C LYS A 82 35.96 46.25 18.93
N GLU A 83 36.78 46.23 17.88
CA GLU A 83 36.37 45.73 16.56
C GLU A 83 36.03 44.23 16.61
N LYS A 84 36.88 43.41 17.23
CA LYS A 84 36.62 41.97 17.40
C LYS A 84 35.40 41.70 18.28
N GLU A 85 35.25 42.42 19.38
CA GLU A 85 34.09 42.33 20.26
C GLU A 85 32.80 42.62 19.50
N HIS A 86 32.79 43.70 18.70
CA HIS A 86 31.65 44.03 17.86
C HIS A 86 31.32 42.95 16.83
N GLN A 87 32.33 42.41 16.14
CA GLN A 87 32.16 41.33 15.17
C GLN A 87 31.59 40.05 15.80
N ILE A 88 32.08 39.67 16.99
CA ILE A 88 31.57 38.49 17.72
C ILE A 88 30.11 38.69 18.12
N LEU A 89 29.76 39.87 18.63
CA LEU A 89 28.38 40.19 19.02
C LEU A 89 27.42 40.15 17.82
N GLU A 90 27.83 40.70 16.67
CA GLU A 90 27.06 40.61 15.44
C GLU A 90 26.89 39.16 14.97
N GLN A 91 27.95 38.35 15.05
CA GLN A 91 27.90 36.93 14.66
C GLN A 91 26.99 36.11 15.58
N ILE A 92 27.06 36.32 16.89
CA ILE A 92 26.16 35.66 17.87
C ILE A 92 24.71 36.04 17.58
N LYS A 93 24.43 37.34 17.38
CA LYS A 93 23.09 37.81 17.07
C LYS A 93 22.55 37.16 15.79
N LYS A 94 23.34 37.18 14.71
CA LYS A 94 22.95 36.55 13.44
C LYS A 94 22.71 35.05 13.59
N SER A 95 23.54 34.35 14.37
CA SER A 95 23.37 32.92 14.62
C SER A 95 22.11 32.61 15.42
N ASN A 96 21.78 33.45 16.41
CA ASN A 96 20.54 33.32 17.18
C ASN A 96 19.31 33.58 16.31
N ASP A 97 19.32 34.62 15.48
CA ASP A 97 18.21 34.93 14.57
C ASP A 97 17.94 33.75 13.61
N ILE A 98 19.00 33.16 13.02
CA ILE A 98 18.89 31.97 12.16
C ILE A 98 18.30 30.77 12.92
N LEU A 99 18.75 30.56 14.16
CA LEU A 99 18.28 29.46 14.99
C LEU A 99 16.79 29.64 15.34
N GLU A 100 16.37 30.85 15.72
CA GLU A 100 14.98 31.18 16.00
C GLU A 100 14.09 30.97 14.78
N ASP A 101 14.51 31.43 13.61
CA ASP A 101 13.77 31.23 12.35
C ASP A 101 13.66 29.73 12.00
N SER A 102 14.75 28.97 12.18
CA SER A 102 14.75 27.52 11.96
C SER A 102 13.83 26.79 12.94
N LEU A 103 13.84 27.16 14.22
CA LEU A 103 12.96 26.59 15.24
C LEU A 103 11.49 26.93 14.96
N ARG A 104 11.19 28.15 14.51
CA ARG A 104 9.85 28.56 14.11
C ARG A 104 9.35 27.74 12.92
N LEU A 105 10.19 27.54 11.90
CA LEU A 105 9.85 26.73 10.73
C LEU A 105 9.55 25.28 11.13
N THR A 106 10.42 24.64 11.91
CA THR A 106 10.25 23.25 12.35
C THR A 106 8.96 23.08 13.15
N ASN A 107 8.67 24.00 14.09
CA ASN A 107 7.42 23.97 14.84
C ASN A 107 6.18 24.09 13.94
N ASN A 108 6.21 25.00 12.95
CA ASN A 108 5.10 25.15 12.00
C ASN A 108 4.88 23.88 11.16
N ILE A 109 5.94 23.20 10.72
CA ILE A 109 5.81 21.94 9.98
C ILE A 109 5.17 20.87 10.87
N ILE A 110 5.67 20.71 12.10
CA ILE A 110 5.15 19.72 13.05
C ILE A 110 3.68 19.98 13.42
N ASP A 111 3.26 21.24 13.52
CA ASP A 111 1.89 21.60 13.89
C ASP A 111 0.90 21.59 12.71
N THR A 112 1.37 21.52 11.46
CA THR A 112 0.50 21.52 10.26
C THR A 112 0.26 20.14 9.67
N VAL A 113 1.10 19.15 10.01
CA VAL A 113 0.88 17.77 9.55
C VAL A 113 -0.38 17.17 10.19
N PRO A 114 -1.22 16.45 9.44
CA PRO A 114 -2.48 15.88 9.92
C PRO A 114 -2.28 14.59 10.74
N VAL A 115 -1.20 14.54 11.52
CA VAL A 115 -0.85 13.41 12.40
C VAL A 115 -0.61 13.95 13.80
N ARG A 116 -0.93 13.16 14.83
CA ARG A 116 -0.55 13.50 16.19
C ARG A 116 0.90 13.11 16.40
N ILE A 117 1.68 13.98 16.99
CA ILE A 117 3.11 13.77 17.23
C ILE A 117 3.42 14.07 18.70
N PHE A 118 4.20 13.20 19.32
CA PHE A 118 4.76 13.40 20.66
C PHE A 118 6.18 12.86 20.75
N TRP A 119 6.95 13.37 21.71
CA TRP A 119 8.24 12.78 22.06
C TRP A 119 8.47 12.85 23.57
N LYS A 120 9.16 11.83 24.07
CA LYS A 120 9.45 11.64 25.50
C LYS A 120 10.93 11.37 25.71
N ASP A 121 11.41 11.64 26.92
CA ASP A 121 12.73 11.21 27.38
C ASP A 121 12.74 9.70 27.72
N ILE A 122 13.92 9.19 28.09
CA ILE A 122 14.12 7.79 28.53
C ILE A 122 13.21 7.37 29.71
N ASN A 123 12.82 8.32 30.56
CA ASN A 123 11.98 8.08 31.72
C ASN A 123 10.49 8.07 31.37
N GLY A 124 10.13 8.34 30.10
CA GLY A 124 8.75 8.40 29.64
C GLY A 124 8.09 9.75 29.95
N THR A 125 8.90 10.77 30.19
CA THR A 125 8.45 12.13 30.44
C THR A 125 8.30 12.85 29.11
N TYR A 126 7.15 13.44 28.85
CA TYR A 126 6.91 14.23 27.64
C TYR A 126 7.86 15.43 27.60
N LEU A 127 8.57 15.55 26.49
CA LEU A 127 9.43 16.68 26.14
C LEU A 127 8.73 17.63 25.17
N GLY A 128 7.67 17.16 24.50
CA GLY A 128 6.80 17.99 23.69
C GLY A 128 5.87 17.16 22.80
N ALA A 129 4.96 17.88 22.14
CA ALA A 129 3.98 17.33 21.24
C ALA A 129 3.50 18.42 20.26
N ASN A 130 2.85 18.01 19.17
CA ASN A 130 2.22 18.94 18.24
C ASN A 130 0.79 19.29 18.66
N LYS A 131 0.22 20.31 18.03
CA LYS A 131 -1.12 20.83 18.35
C LYS A 131 -2.21 19.76 18.35
N LEU A 132 -2.24 18.87 17.36
CA LEU A 132 -3.27 17.83 17.27
C LEU A 132 -3.20 16.83 18.43
N PHE A 133 -1.99 16.48 18.89
CA PHE A 133 -1.84 15.63 20.07
C PHE A 133 -2.33 16.34 21.33
N LEU A 134 -2.02 17.64 21.47
CA LEU A 134 -2.47 18.43 22.64
C LEU A 134 -4.00 18.52 22.71
N GLU A 135 -4.68 18.63 21.57
CA GLU A 135 -6.14 18.61 21.48
C GLU A 135 -6.73 17.29 22.02
N ASP A 136 -6.19 16.15 21.60
CA ASP A 136 -6.59 14.83 22.11
C ASP A 136 -6.29 14.70 23.63
N ALA A 137 -5.14 15.26 24.07
CA ALA A 137 -4.75 15.31 25.47
C ALA A 137 -5.51 16.35 26.32
N LYS A 138 -6.39 17.15 25.70
CA LYS A 138 -7.13 18.25 26.35
C LYS A 138 -6.22 19.29 27.02
N LEU A 139 -5.07 19.57 26.42
CA LEU A 139 -4.10 20.57 26.87
C LEU A 139 -4.09 21.78 25.94
N SER A 140 -3.89 22.98 26.51
CA SER A 140 -3.99 24.23 25.74
C SER A 140 -2.66 24.73 25.19
N SER A 141 -1.54 24.25 25.74
CA SER A 141 -0.20 24.69 25.34
C SER A 141 0.85 23.58 25.47
N LYS A 142 1.97 23.74 24.74
CA LYS A 142 3.13 22.84 24.84
C LYS A 142 3.76 22.86 26.24
N ASP A 143 3.67 23.97 26.96
CA ASP A 143 4.23 24.08 28.31
C ASP A 143 3.48 23.22 29.33
N GLU A 144 2.20 22.92 29.09
CA GLU A 144 1.40 22.07 29.99
C GLU A 144 1.76 20.59 29.89
N ILE A 145 2.24 20.11 28.74
CA ILE A 145 2.61 18.70 28.57
C ILE A 145 4.03 18.40 29.08
N ILE A 146 4.93 19.36 28.99
CA ILE A 146 6.34 19.18 29.35
C ILE A 146 6.44 18.75 30.82
N GLY A 147 7.18 17.66 31.07
CA GLY A 147 7.38 17.13 32.42
C GLY A 147 6.31 16.15 32.90
N LYS A 148 5.21 15.96 32.17
CA LYS A 148 4.20 14.93 32.48
C LYS A 148 4.64 13.56 31.99
N ASN A 149 4.09 12.50 32.58
CA ASN A 149 4.19 11.13 32.06
C ASN A 149 2.79 10.60 31.68
N ASP A 150 2.74 9.40 31.08
CA ASP A 150 1.49 8.80 30.58
C ASP A 150 0.39 8.63 31.64
N PHE A 151 0.74 8.47 32.91
CA PHE A 151 -0.23 8.30 34.01
C PHE A 151 -0.90 9.62 34.43
N GLN A 152 -0.39 10.75 33.95
CA GLN A 152 -0.92 12.09 34.26
C GLN A 152 -1.79 12.65 33.13
N MET A 153 -2.15 11.81 32.18
CA MET A 153 -2.85 12.16 30.94
C MET A 153 -4.27 11.56 30.92
N PRO A 154 -5.18 12.04 30.05
CA PRO A 154 -6.62 11.77 30.21
C PRO A 154 -7.10 10.39 29.74
N TRP A 155 -6.21 9.52 29.23
CA TRP A 155 -6.56 8.22 28.64
C TRP A 155 -6.68 7.06 29.63
N GLY A 156 -6.40 7.27 30.92
CA GLY A 156 -6.58 6.23 31.95
C GLY A 156 -5.31 5.40 32.21
N GLU A 157 -5.36 4.60 33.30
CA GLU A 157 -4.19 3.88 33.82
C GLU A 157 -3.80 2.67 32.96
N THR A 158 -4.79 2.01 32.33
CA THR A 158 -4.56 0.82 31.49
C THR A 158 -3.79 1.20 30.23
N GLU A 159 -4.25 2.23 29.54
CA GLU A 159 -3.68 2.81 28.33
C GLU A 159 -2.29 3.38 28.64
N ALA A 160 -2.13 4.09 29.76
CA ALA A 160 -0.84 4.59 30.20
C ALA A 160 0.22 3.47 30.38
N LYS A 161 -0.18 2.33 30.96
CA LYS A 161 0.71 1.16 31.08
C LYS A 161 1.09 0.57 29.74
N LEU A 162 0.13 0.44 28.81
CA LEU A 162 0.37 -0.06 27.46
C LEU A 162 1.33 0.85 26.70
N TYR A 163 1.08 2.16 26.70
CA TYR A 163 1.95 3.11 26.01
C TYR A 163 3.37 3.09 26.56
N ARG A 164 3.53 3.04 27.89
CA ARG A 164 4.85 2.96 28.52
C ARG A 164 5.58 1.67 28.16
N ALA A 165 4.87 0.54 28.11
CA ALA A 165 5.45 -0.75 27.73
C ALA A 165 5.94 -0.73 26.27
N ASP A 166 5.13 -0.20 25.34
CA ASP A 166 5.51 -0.04 23.94
C ASP A 166 6.71 0.88 23.76
N ASP A 167 6.74 2.00 24.49
CA ASP A 167 7.86 2.95 24.43
C ASP A 167 9.15 2.29 24.90
N LEU A 168 9.11 1.51 25.99
CA LEU A 168 10.25 0.74 26.48
C LEU A 168 10.67 -0.36 25.51
N GLU A 169 9.73 -1.03 24.84
CA GLU A 169 10.06 -2.06 23.85
C GLU A 169 10.85 -1.48 22.68
N VAL A 170 10.42 -0.35 22.12
CA VAL A 170 11.11 0.33 21.01
C VAL A 170 12.49 0.83 21.45
N MET A 171 12.60 1.43 22.65
CA MET A 171 13.88 1.92 23.16
C MET A 171 14.87 0.78 23.50
N ASN A 172 14.40 -0.34 24.05
CA ASN A 172 15.28 -1.44 24.45
C ASN A 172 15.71 -2.33 23.28
N SER A 173 14.85 -2.48 22.27
CA SER A 173 15.14 -3.31 21.10
C SER A 173 15.84 -2.55 19.98
N ASP A 174 15.72 -1.22 19.95
CA ASP A 174 16.09 -0.36 18.81
C ASP A 174 15.37 -0.75 17.49
N ILE A 175 14.25 -1.49 17.60
CA ILE A 175 13.40 -1.87 16.48
C ILE A 175 12.22 -0.90 16.44
N SER A 176 12.14 -0.13 15.35
CA SER A 176 11.03 0.80 15.12
C SER A 176 9.74 0.05 14.81
N LYS A 177 8.66 0.39 15.51
CA LYS A 177 7.29 -0.05 15.16
C LYS A 177 6.69 1.01 14.25
N ILE A 178 6.62 0.76 12.94
CA ILE A 178 6.16 1.75 11.95
C ILE A 178 4.82 1.32 11.37
N ASN A 179 3.87 2.25 11.30
CA ASN A 179 2.56 2.10 10.65
C ASN A 179 1.83 0.82 11.06
N PHE A 180 1.84 0.49 12.35
CA PHE A 180 1.02 -0.62 12.84
C PHE A 180 -0.37 -0.12 13.18
N GLU A 181 -1.39 -0.94 12.89
CA GLU A 181 -2.77 -0.62 13.20
C GLU A 181 -3.10 -1.08 14.62
N GLU A 182 -3.74 -0.19 15.37
CA GLU A 182 -4.32 -0.50 16.68
C GLU A 182 -5.75 0.02 16.76
N SER A 183 -6.62 -0.74 17.42
CA SER A 183 -8.00 -0.35 17.64
C SER A 183 -8.17 0.12 19.07
N GLN A 184 -8.71 1.31 19.25
CA GLN A 184 -9.08 1.84 20.55
C GLN A 184 -10.60 2.00 20.63
N THR A 185 -11.22 1.41 21.64
CA THR A 185 -12.64 1.57 21.90
C THR A 185 -12.81 2.53 23.07
N ASN A 186 -13.54 3.63 22.85
CA ASN A 186 -13.81 4.59 23.92
C ASN A 186 -14.89 4.07 24.90
N ASP A 187 -15.07 4.78 26.02
CA ASP A 187 -16.07 4.43 27.06
C ASP A 187 -17.52 4.37 26.54
N LYS A 188 -17.80 4.93 25.36
CA LYS A 188 -19.12 4.90 24.70
C LYS A 188 -19.29 3.71 23.76
N GLY A 189 -18.26 2.87 23.60
CA GLY A 189 -18.25 1.72 22.70
C GLY A 189 -17.89 2.06 21.24
N GLU A 190 -17.51 3.31 20.95
CA GLU A 190 -17.06 3.70 19.61
C GLU A 190 -15.61 3.26 19.41
N THR A 191 -15.36 2.51 18.33
CA THR A 191 -14.03 2.01 18.00
C THR A 191 -13.37 2.91 16.97
N THR A 192 -12.17 3.39 17.29
CA THR A 192 -11.31 4.17 16.41
C THR A 192 -10.12 3.31 16.01
N VAL A 193 -9.79 3.29 14.73
CA VAL A 193 -8.60 2.61 14.20
C VAL A 193 -7.49 3.65 14.04
N LEU A 194 -6.39 3.45 14.76
CA LEU A 194 -5.22 4.30 14.73
C LEU A 194 -4.10 3.62 13.95
N LEU A 195 -3.43 4.38 13.09
CA LEU A 195 -2.17 4.01 12.47
C LEU A 195 -1.04 4.65 13.26
N THR A 196 -0.30 3.84 14.01
CA THR A 196 0.69 4.30 14.98
C THR A 196 2.10 3.96 14.53
N SER A 197 3.03 4.89 14.75
CA SER A 197 4.47 4.71 14.56
C SER A 197 5.22 5.15 15.81
N LYS A 198 6.20 4.36 16.25
CA LYS A 198 7.09 4.65 17.37
C LYS A 198 8.53 4.32 17.01
N ILE A 199 9.42 5.27 17.21
CA ILE A 199 10.85 5.18 16.90
C ILE A 199 11.69 5.64 18.10
N ALA A 200 12.85 5.03 18.31
CA ALA A 200 13.80 5.50 19.32
C ALA A 200 14.43 6.82 18.87
N LEU A 201 14.43 7.83 19.75
CA LEU A 201 15.14 9.09 19.52
C LEU A 201 16.60 8.95 19.94
N LYS A 202 17.52 9.40 19.08
CA LYS A 202 18.96 9.30 19.30
C LYS A 202 19.62 10.67 19.30
N ASN A 203 20.66 10.85 20.11
CA ASN A 203 21.51 12.04 20.08
C ASN A 203 22.55 11.96 18.95
N ALA A 204 23.44 12.96 18.86
CA ALA A 204 24.51 13.01 17.86
C ALA A 204 25.57 11.88 17.98
N ASN A 205 25.62 11.19 19.12
CA ASN A 205 26.50 10.04 19.37
C ASN A 205 25.79 8.70 19.16
N GLU A 206 24.57 8.70 18.61
CA GLU A 206 23.69 7.53 18.45
C GLU A 206 23.15 6.91 19.75
N ASP A 207 23.36 7.55 20.90
CA ASP A 207 22.75 7.09 22.15
C ASP A 207 21.25 7.36 22.16
N ILE A 208 20.46 6.38 22.62
CA ILE A 208 19.02 6.54 22.78
C ILE A 208 18.72 7.51 23.91
N ILE A 209 18.04 8.60 23.59
CA ILE A 209 17.65 9.67 24.51
C ILE A 209 16.14 9.70 24.81
N GLY A 210 15.37 8.84 24.15
CA GLY A 210 13.92 8.78 24.33
C GLY A 210 13.19 8.11 23.19
N VAL A 211 11.93 8.47 23.01
CA VAL A 211 11.05 7.91 21.98
C VAL A 211 10.28 9.03 21.29
N PHE A 212 10.07 8.87 19.98
CA PHE A 212 9.17 9.67 19.17
C PHE A 212 8.01 8.78 18.76
N GLY A 213 6.79 9.30 18.95
CA GLY A 213 5.57 8.62 18.55
C GLY A 213 4.71 9.50 17.69
N SER A 214 4.03 8.88 16.72
CA SER A 214 2.98 9.51 15.95
C SER A 214 1.83 8.58 15.72
N TYR A 215 0.60 9.11 15.71
CA TYR A 215 -0.57 8.34 15.34
C TYR A 215 -1.56 9.14 14.49
N MET A 216 -2.30 8.44 13.66
CA MET A 216 -3.33 9.00 12.78
C MET A 216 -4.61 8.17 12.90
N ASP A 217 -5.75 8.83 13.05
CA ASP A 217 -7.05 8.16 12.92
C ASP A 217 -7.31 7.84 11.45
N ILE A 218 -7.35 6.54 11.15
CA ILE A 218 -7.61 5.99 9.82
C ILE A 218 -8.99 5.34 9.71
N THR A 219 -9.86 5.48 10.72
CA THR A 219 -11.17 4.81 10.78
C THR A 219 -12.00 5.06 9.52
N LYS A 220 -12.09 6.33 9.09
CA LYS A 220 -12.84 6.69 7.87
C LYS A 220 -12.22 6.08 6.60
N GLN A 221 -10.89 6.08 6.51
CA GLN A 221 -10.17 5.50 5.38
C GLN A 221 -10.42 3.99 5.33
N ARG A 222 -10.29 3.30 6.47
CA ARG A 222 -10.50 1.86 6.57
C ARG A 222 -11.92 1.45 6.18
N ASN A 223 -12.93 2.16 6.69
CA ASN A 223 -14.33 1.91 6.33
C ASN A 223 -14.57 2.10 4.82
N THR A 224 -13.99 3.13 4.21
CA THR A 224 -14.12 3.38 2.77
C THR A 224 -13.45 2.29 1.94
N GLU A 225 -12.27 1.82 2.36
CA GLU A 225 -11.57 0.72 1.71
C GLU A 225 -12.36 -0.60 1.79
N ASP A 226 -12.94 -0.89 2.94
CA ASP A 226 -13.73 -2.10 3.15
C ASP A 226 -15.04 -2.05 2.35
N GLU A 227 -15.77 -0.92 2.34
CA GLU A 227 -16.95 -0.70 1.48
C GLU A 227 -16.60 -0.90 -0.01
N LEU A 228 -15.49 -0.32 -0.47
CA LEU A 228 -15.05 -0.47 -1.85
C LEU A 228 -14.71 -1.93 -2.18
N ARG A 229 -14.12 -2.65 -1.23
CA ARG A 229 -13.79 -4.07 -1.38
C ARG A 229 -15.06 -4.92 -1.50
N GLU A 230 -16.05 -4.68 -0.66
CA GLU A 230 -17.35 -5.36 -0.74
C GLU A 230 -18.06 -5.08 -2.07
N GLN A 231 -18.09 -3.82 -2.51
CA GLN A 231 -18.65 -3.45 -3.81
C GLN A 231 -17.95 -4.16 -4.98
N LYS A 232 -16.61 -4.28 -4.93
CA LYS A 232 -15.85 -5.04 -5.95
C LYS A 232 -16.22 -6.51 -5.97
N VAL A 233 -16.43 -7.13 -4.81
CA VAL A 233 -16.86 -8.54 -4.73
C VAL A 233 -18.25 -8.70 -5.36
N ILE A 234 -19.19 -7.82 -5.02
CA ILE A 234 -20.55 -7.85 -5.58
C ILE A 234 -20.53 -7.63 -7.09
N LEU A 235 -19.79 -6.63 -7.58
CA LEU A 235 -19.66 -6.35 -9.01
C LEU A 235 -19.02 -7.52 -9.76
N SER A 236 -18.01 -8.17 -9.17
CA SER A 236 -17.37 -9.35 -9.76
C SER A 236 -18.35 -10.52 -9.87
N HIS A 237 -19.17 -10.75 -8.84
CA HIS A 237 -20.21 -11.78 -8.86
C HIS A 237 -21.28 -11.46 -9.92
N GLN A 238 -21.76 -10.22 -9.99
CA GLN A 238 -22.74 -9.78 -11.00
C GLN A 238 -22.22 -9.86 -12.44
N ALA A 239 -20.92 -9.62 -12.65
CA ALA A 239 -20.31 -9.71 -13.97
C ALA A 239 -20.24 -11.15 -14.51
N HIS A 240 -20.24 -12.15 -13.63
CA HIS A 240 -19.96 -13.56 -14.00
C HIS A 240 -21.10 -14.54 -13.70
N HIS A 241 -22.13 -14.12 -12.96
CA HIS A 241 -23.28 -14.95 -12.60
C HIS A 241 -24.60 -14.36 -13.08
N ASP A 242 -25.57 -15.23 -13.38
CA ASP A 242 -26.95 -14.86 -13.68
C ASP A 242 -27.65 -14.40 -12.40
N ALA A 243 -28.25 -13.21 -12.43
CA ALA A 243 -28.81 -12.56 -11.25
C ALA A 243 -30.00 -13.32 -10.63
N LEU A 244 -30.73 -14.10 -11.43
CA LEU A 244 -31.90 -14.85 -10.97
C LEU A 244 -31.52 -16.21 -10.37
N THR A 245 -30.68 -16.97 -11.07
CA THR A 245 -30.37 -18.36 -10.72
C THR A 245 -29.07 -18.53 -9.94
N GLY A 246 -28.19 -17.52 -9.94
CA GLY A 246 -26.85 -17.60 -9.35
C GLY A 246 -25.87 -18.46 -10.14
N LEU A 247 -26.31 -19.10 -11.23
CA LEU A 247 -25.45 -19.90 -12.10
C LEU A 247 -24.44 -19.01 -12.84
N PRO A 248 -23.30 -19.57 -13.27
CA PRO A 248 -22.45 -18.93 -14.27
C PRO A 248 -23.26 -18.35 -15.43
N ASN A 249 -23.01 -17.09 -15.76
CA ASN A 249 -23.59 -16.44 -16.92
C ASN A 249 -22.78 -16.76 -18.19
N ARG A 250 -23.18 -16.18 -19.32
CA ARG A 250 -22.51 -16.38 -20.61
C ARG A 250 -21.00 -16.07 -20.61
N VAL A 251 -20.55 -15.10 -19.82
CA VAL A 251 -19.12 -14.73 -19.73
C VAL A 251 -18.34 -15.84 -19.03
N LEU A 252 -18.76 -16.22 -17.82
CA LEU A 252 -18.08 -17.25 -17.04
C LEU A 252 -18.20 -18.63 -17.70
N PHE A 253 -19.34 -18.93 -18.32
CA PHE A 253 -19.53 -20.16 -19.10
C PHE A 253 -18.48 -20.29 -20.21
N ASN A 254 -18.26 -19.25 -21.01
CA ASN A 254 -17.32 -19.29 -22.12
C ASN A 254 -15.88 -19.51 -21.63
N ASP A 255 -15.49 -18.82 -20.55
CA ASP A 255 -14.19 -19.03 -19.89
C ASP A 255 -14.03 -20.47 -19.41
N ARG A 256 -15.03 -21.04 -18.75
CA ARG A 256 -15.03 -22.45 -18.30
C ARG A 256 -14.95 -23.44 -19.45
N LEU A 257 -15.69 -23.22 -20.53
CA LEU A 257 -15.65 -24.08 -21.71
C LEU A 257 -14.28 -24.04 -22.40
N GLU A 258 -13.67 -22.85 -22.51
CA GLU A 258 -12.34 -22.69 -23.09
C GLU A 258 -11.28 -23.41 -22.23
N GLN A 259 -11.34 -23.25 -20.90
CA GLN A 259 -10.46 -23.96 -19.97
C GLN A 259 -10.63 -25.49 -20.06
N ALA A 260 -11.88 -25.96 -20.14
CA ALA A 260 -12.18 -27.38 -20.29
C ALA A 260 -11.57 -27.92 -21.60
N ILE A 261 -11.78 -27.23 -22.73
CA ILE A 261 -11.20 -27.62 -24.03
C ILE A 261 -9.67 -27.72 -23.94
N GLU A 262 -8.99 -26.72 -23.37
CA GLU A 262 -7.53 -26.74 -23.21
C GLU A 262 -7.05 -27.85 -22.27
N LYS A 263 -7.81 -28.16 -21.22
CA LYS A 263 -7.55 -29.30 -20.35
C LYS A 263 -7.68 -30.62 -21.11
N ALA A 264 -8.80 -30.84 -21.79
CA ALA A 264 -9.08 -32.05 -22.57
C ALA A 264 -8.07 -32.28 -23.69
N LYS A 265 -7.61 -31.21 -24.34
CA LYS A 265 -6.53 -31.25 -25.33
C LYS A 265 -5.22 -31.79 -24.76
N ARG A 266 -4.89 -31.45 -23.51
CA ARG A 266 -3.67 -31.92 -22.83
C ARG A 266 -3.80 -33.37 -22.33
N SER A 267 -4.96 -33.75 -21.81
CA SER A 267 -5.23 -35.09 -21.29
C SER A 267 -5.66 -36.10 -22.36
N ASN A 268 -5.90 -35.64 -23.60
CA ASN A 268 -6.54 -36.42 -24.65
C ASN A 268 -7.89 -37.02 -24.21
N SER A 269 -8.64 -36.28 -23.38
CA SER A 269 -10.01 -36.63 -22.95
C SER A 269 -11.05 -35.95 -23.85
N LYS A 270 -12.31 -36.40 -23.73
CA LYS A 270 -13.46 -35.84 -24.44
C LYS A 270 -14.31 -35.01 -23.50
N ILE A 271 -14.99 -34.01 -24.07
CA ILE A 271 -15.97 -33.18 -23.38
C ILE A 271 -17.29 -33.27 -24.13
N ALA A 272 -18.41 -33.26 -23.41
CA ALA A 272 -19.73 -33.01 -24.00
C ALA A 272 -20.26 -31.67 -23.53
N LEU A 273 -20.77 -30.88 -24.46
CA LEU A 273 -21.58 -29.70 -24.18
C LEU A 273 -23.04 -30.05 -24.42
N LEU A 274 -23.84 -30.00 -23.35
CA LEU A 274 -25.29 -30.09 -23.41
C LEU A 274 -25.85 -28.68 -23.46
N PHE A 275 -26.66 -28.39 -24.48
CA PHE A 275 -27.45 -27.17 -24.61
C PHE A 275 -28.91 -27.52 -24.38
N ILE A 276 -29.54 -26.90 -23.38
CA ILE A 276 -30.83 -27.28 -22.82
C ILE A 276 -31.74 -26.07 -22.94
N ASP A 277 -32.91 -26.25 -23.52
CA ASP A 277 -33.95 -25.23 -23.62
C ASP A 277 -35.27 -25.78 -23.06
N LEU A 278 -35.95 -24.95 -22.26
CA LEU A 278 -37.22 -25.32 -21.65
C LEU A 278 -38.36 -25.18 -22.66
N ASP A 279 -39.02 -26.30 -22.95
CA ASP A 279 -40.09 -26.33 -23.92
C ASP A 279 -41.28 -25.49 -23.45
N HIS A 280 -41.81 -24.66 -24.36
CA HIS A 280 -42.99 -23.80 -24.13
C HIS A 280 -42.85 -22.83 -22.95
N PHE A 281 -41.65 -22.55 -22.46
CA PHE A 281 -41.44 -21.63 -21.32
C PHE A 281 -41.98 -20.22 -21.59
N LYS A 282 -41.85 -19.72 -22.82
CA LYS A 282 -42.45 -18.45 -23.23
C LYS A 282 -43.97 -18.43 -23.06
N GLU A 283 -44.66 -19.51 -23.42
CA GLU A 283 -46.13 -19.60 -23.28
C GLU A 283 -46.55 -19.59 -21.80
N ILE A 284 -45.73 -20.18 -20.92
CA ILE A 284 -45.93 -20.12 -19.47
C ILE A 284 -45.81 -18.68 -18.97
N ASN A 285 -44.76 -17.96 -19.37
CA ASN A 285 -44.58 -16.54 -19.01
C ASN A 285 -45.74 -15.67 -19.52
N ASP A 286 -46.15 -15.89 -20.77
CA ASP A 286 -47.23 -15.12 -21.39
C ASP A 286 -48.60 -15.40 -20.71
N SER A 287 -48.79 -16.60 -20.15
CA SER A 287 -50.06 -17.03 -19.52
C SER A 287 -50.14 -16.79 -18.02
N LEU A 288 -49.03 -16.98 -17.29
CA LEU A 288 -48.98 -17.00 -15.82
C LEU A 288 -48.10 -15.88 -15.23
N GLY A 289 -47.43 -15.11 -16.07
CA GLY A 289 -46.55 -14.00 -15.67
C GLY A 289 -45.11 -14.41 -15.39
N HIS A 290 -44.23 -13.42 -15.44
CA HIS A 290 -42.78 -13.62 -15.28
C HIS A 290 -42.38 -14.11 -13.89
N ASP A 291 -43.10 -13.74 -12.83
CA ASP A 291 -42.80 -14.22 -11.47
C ASP A 291 -42.92 -15.76 -11.35
N VAL A 292 -43.91 -16.35 -12.03
CA VAL A 292 -44.07 -17.81 -12.09
C VAL A 292 -42.95 -18.44 -12.92
N GLY A 293 -42.57 -17.82 -14.04
CA GLY A 293 -41.42 -18.25 -14.83
C GLY A 293 -40.11 -18.24 -14.05
N ASP A 294 -39.89 -17.21 -13.23
CA ASP A 294 -38.70 -17.08 -12.40
C ASP A 294 -38.59 -18.20 -11.36
N GLU A 295 -39.70 -18.57 -10.72
CA GLU A 295 -39.75 -19.72 -9.80
C GLU A 295 -39.56 -21.07 -10.50
N ILE A 296 -40.04 -21.21 -11.73
CA ILE A 296 -39.73 -22.38 -12.57
C ILE A 296 -38.23 -22.43 -12.85
N LEU A 297 -37.60 -21.33 -13.25
CA LEU A 297 -36.17 -21.27 -13.55
C LEU A 297 -35.32 -21.60 -12.31
N LYS A 298 -35.71 -21.15 -11.12
CA LYS A 298 -35.06 -21.54 -9.85
C LYS A 298 -35.22 -23.04 -9.57
N THR A 299 -36.41 -23.59 -9.78
CA THR A 299 -36.67 -25.03 -9.58
C THR A 299 -35.89 -25.89 -10.58
N VAL A 300 -35.86 -25.49 -11.85
CA VAL A 300 -35.05 -26.10 -12.91
C VAL A 300 -33.58 -26.06 -12.54
N THR A 301 -33.08 -24.92 -12.07
CA THR A 301 -31.69 -24.76 -11.63
C THR A 301 -31.33 -25.79 -10.55
N THR A 302 -32.15 -25.93 -9.51
CA THR A 302 -31.95 -26.93 -8.45
C THR A 302 -31.92 -28.36 -9.02
N ARG A 303 -32.89 -28.71 -9.87
CA ARG A 303 -32.99 -30.05 -10.49
C ARG A 303 -31.82 -30.37 -11.40
N LEU A 304 -31.33 -29.41 -12.17
CA LEU A 304 -30.15 -29.56 -13.02
C LEU A 304 -28.89 -29.73 -12.17
N ASN A 305 -28.76 -28.97 -11.08
CA ASN A 305 -27.62 -29.05 -10.18
C ASN A 305 -27.54 -30.42 -9.46
N GLU A 306 -28.67 -31.01 -9.10
CA GLU A 306 -28.75 -32.40 -8.57
C GLU A 306 -28.52 -33.48 -9.64
N SER A 307 -28.67 -33.12 -10.93
CA SER A 307 -28.52 -34.04 -12.05
C SER A 307 -27.07 -34.21 -12.48
N LYS A 308 -26.24 -33.17 -12.36
CA LYS A 308 -24.82 -33.17 -12.73
C LYS A 308 -23.90 -33.75 -11.65
N ARG A 309 -22.62 -33.94 -11.98
CA ARG A 309 -21.54 -34.22 -11.02
C ARG A 309 -20.95 -32.91 -10.49
N ASP A 310 -20.22 -32.96 -9.38
CA ASP A 310 -19.60 -31.75 -8.79
C ASP A 310 -18.58 -31.10 -9.73
N GLU A 311 -17.87 -31.91 -10.51
CA GLU A 311 -16.88 -31.50 -11.52
C GLU A 311 -17.49 -30.86 -12.79
N ASP A 312 -18.78 -31.11 -13.06
CA ASP A 312 -19.46 -30.57 -14.23
C ASP A 312 -19.87 -29.11 -14.01
N THR A 313 -19.81 -28.30 -15.07
CA THR A 313 -20.22 -26.88 -15.00
C THR A 313 -21.62 -26.69 -15.55
N LEU A 314 -22.57 -26.28 -14.71
CA LEU A 314 -23.91 -25.83 -15.12
C LEU A 314 -23.91 -24.31 -15.25
N ALA A 315 -24.50 -23.77 -16.31
CA ALA A 315 -24.61 -22.34 -16.58
C ALA A 315 -25.98 -21.99 -17.17
N ARG A 316 -26.38 -20.72 -17.08
CA ARG A 316 -27.57 -20.16 -17.75
C ARG A 316 -27.14 -19.05 -18.69
N LEU A 317 -27.44 -19.21 -19.98
CA LEU A 317 -26.99 -18.28 -21.01
C LEU A 317 -27.96 -17.12 -21.26
N GLY A 318 -29.18 -17.24 -20.74
CA GLY A 318 -30.25 -16.23 -20.77
C GLY A 318 -31.62 -16.89 -21.04
N GLY A 319 -32.71 -16.24 -20.61
CA GLY A 319 -34.06 -16.78 -20.84
C GLY A 319 -34.26 -18.17 -20.26
N ASP A 320 -34.67 -19.12 -21.09
CA ASP A 320 -34.87 -20.54 -20.84
C ASP A 320 -33.65 -21.43 -21.21
N GLU A 321 -32.54 -20.83 -21.64
CA GLU A 321 -31.36 -21.55 -22.10
C GLU A 321 -30.38 -21.88 -20.96
N PHE A 322 -30.18 -23.17 -20.72
CA PHE A 322 -29.18 -23.71 -19.81
C PHE A 322 -28.13 -24.51 -20.57
N THR A 323 -26.93 -24.60 -20.02
CA THR A 323 -25.86 -25.41 -20.58
C THR A 323 -25.15 -26.20 -19.49
N ILE A 324 -24.73 -27.42 -19.82
CA ILE A 324 -23.89 -28.25 -18.95
C ILE A 324 -22.63 -28.65 -19.72
N ILE A 325 -21.46 -28.40 -19.13
CA ILE A 325 -20.16 -28.86 -19.60
C ILE A 325 -19.81 -30.12 -18.81
N LEU A 326 -19.73 -31.25 -19.51
CA LEU A 326 -19.32 -32.54 -18.96
C LEU A 326 -17.85 -32.78 -19.30
N GLU A 327 -16.99 -32.78 -18.29
CA GLU A 327 -15.55 -33.01 -18.45
C GLU A 327 -15.19 -34.50 -18.32
N ASP A 328 -14.02 -34.87 -18.86
CA ASP A 328 -13.40 -36.17 -18.66
C ASP A 328 -14.29 -37.39 -18.97
N LEU A 329 -14.99 -37.34 -20.10
CA LEU A 329 -15.84 -38.45 -20.55
C LEU A 329 -14.99 -39.69 -20.91
N HIS A 330 -15.35 -40.85 -20.35
CA HIS A 330 -14.75 -42.13 -20.72
C HIS A 330 -15.28 -42.64 -22.06
N GLN A 331 -16.57 -42.41 -22.31
CA GLN A 331 -17.24 -42.74 -23.56
C GLN A 331 -18.27 -41.65 -23.88
N VAL A 332 -18.51 -41.40 -25.16
CA VAL A 332 -19.45 -40.37 -25.63
C VAL A 332 -20.85 -40.58 -25.05
N GLN A 333 -21.25 -41.85 -24.92
CA GLN A 333 -22.56 -42.25 -24.41
C GLN A 333 -22.77 -41.90 -22.93
N ASP A 334 -21.72 -41.61 -22.14
CA ASP A 334 -21.90 -41.14 -20.76
C ASP A 334 -22.71 -39.83 -20.72
N SER A 335 -22.59 -38.99 -21.75
CA SER A 335 -23.36 -37.76 -21.87
C SER A 335 -24.87 -38.01 -22.05
N SER A 336 -25.26 -39.10 -22.72
CA SER A 336 -26.68 -39.48 -22.84
C SER A 336 -27.30 -39.92 -21.52
N LEU A 337 -26.52 -40.47 -20.59
CA LEU A 337 -27.03 -40.84 -19.26
C LEU A 337 -27.39 -39.58 -18.45
N ILE A 338 -26.53 -38.55 -18.50
CA ILE A 338 -26.80 -37.26 -17.87
C ILE A 338 -27.97 -36.56 -18.56
N ALA A 339 -28.02 -36.57 -19.90
CA ALA A 339 -29.15 -35.98 -20.65
C ALA A 339 -30.49 -36.62 -20.28
N ASN A 340 -30.57 -37.95 -20.20
CA ASN A 340 -31.79 -38.64 -19.75
C ASN A 340 -32.13 -38.31 -18.30
N LYS A 341 -31.15 -38.30 -17.39
CA LYS A 341 -31.36 -37.92 -15.99
C LYS A 341 -31.94 -36.49 -15.89
N VAL A 342 -31.47 -35.57 -16.71
CA VAL A 342 -32.01 -34.21 -16.81
C VAL A 342 -33.45 -34.23 -17.29
N LEU A 343 -33.76 -34.91 -18.41
CA LEU A 343 -35.13 -35.00 -18.95
C LEU A 343 -36.12 -35.61 -17.94
N GLU A 344 -35.74 -36.71 -17.28
CA GLU A 344 -36.53 -37.36 -16.23
C GLU A 344 -36.72 -36.47 -15.00
N SER A 345 -35.71 -35.67 -14.65
CA SER A 345 -35.79 -34.75 -13.51
C SER A 345 -36.72 -33.58 -13.82
N LEU A 346 -36.60 -32.98 -15.00
CA LEU A 346 -37.39 -31.81 -15.39
C LEU A 346 -38.86 -32.15 -15.65
N SER A 347 -39.16 -33.32 -16.23
CA SER A 347 -40.53 -33.77 -16.50
C SER A 347 -41.41 -34.03 -15.26
N LYS A 348 -40.83 -34.07 -14.06
CA LYS A 348 -41.60 -34.17 -12.80
C LYS A 348 -42.42 -32.91 -12.54
N SER A 349 -43.59 -33.03 -11.93
CA SER A 349 -44.42 -31.87 -11.59
C SER A 349 -43.67 -30.88 -10.68
N MET A 350 -43.85 -29.59 -10.91
CA MET A 350 -43.33 -28.49 -10.10
C MET A 350 -44.51 -27.79 -9.44
N ASN A 351 -44.45 -27.63 -8.11
CA ASN A 351 -45.43 -26.83 -7.39
C ASN A 351 -44.90 -25.40 -7.33
N VAL A 352 -45.56 -24.49 -8.06
CA VAL A 352 -45.20 -23.07 -8.09
C VAL A 352 -46.44 -22.28 -7.71
N ASN A 353 -46.40 -21.65 -6.53
CA ASN A 353 -47.57 -21.06 -5.88
C ASN A 353 -48.70 -22.10 -5.71
N ASP A 354 -49.90 -21.80 -6.23
CA ASP A 354 -51.07 -22.69 -6.18
C ASP A 354 -51.20 -23.60 -7.43
N ASN A 355 -50.22 -23.58 -8.35
CA ASN A 355 -50.27 -24.34 -9.60
C ASN A 355 -49.34 -25.54 -9.58
N VAL A 356 -49.79 -26.63 -10.19
CA VAL A 356 -48.96 -27.80 -10.51
C VAL A 356 -48.61 -27.74 -11.99
N LEU A 357 -47.36 -27.46 -12.30
CA LEU A 357 -46.87 -27.27 -13.66
C LEU A 357 -45.97 -28.43 -14.10
N TYR A 358 -45.98 -28.71 -15.39
CA TYR A 358 -45.10 -29.69 -16.02
C TYR A 358 -44.31 -28.97 -17.11
N VAL A 359 -42.98 -29.09 -17.03
CA VAL A 359 -42.06 -28.50 -17.99
C VAL A 359 -41.20 -29.61 -18.55
N SER A 360 -41.07 -29.66 -19.87
CA SER A 360 -40.08 -30.52 -20.53
C SER A 360 -38.93 -29.68 -21.05
N SER A 361 -37.88 -30.34 -21.54
CA SER A 361 -36.76 -29.66 -22.16
C SER A 361 -36.33 -30.37 -23.43
N SER A 362 -35.84 -29.62 -24.40
CA SER A 362 -35.15 -30.13 -25.57
C SER A 362 -33.65 -29.95 -25.37
N ILE A 363 -32.86 -31.02 -25.58
CA ILE A 363 -31.42 -31.03 -25.32
C ILE A 363 -30.64 -31.31 -26.60
N GLY A 364 -29.65 -30.48 -26.90
CA GLY A 364 -28.67 -30.71 -27.96
C GLY A 364 -27.30 -31.01 -27.38
N ILE A 365 -26.60 -31.99 -27.94
CA ILE A 365 -25.31 -32.45 -27.46
C ILE A 365 -24.26 -32.30 -28.56
N SER A 366 -23.13 -31.67 -28.23
CA SER A 366 -21.94 -31.67 -29.08
C SER A 366 -20.73 -32.21 -28.31
N ILE A 367 -19.81 -32.85 -29.02
CA ILE A 367 -18.66 -33.56 -28.47
C ILE A 367 -17.36 -32.94 -28.95
N TYR A 368 -16.49 -32.57 -28.01
CA TYR A 368 -15.10 -32.23 -28.32
C TYR A 368 -14.22 -33.50 -28.29
N PRO A 369 -13.28 -33.68 -29.24
CA PRO A 369 -13.03 -32.83 -30.41
C PRO A 369 -13.83 -33.23 -31.67
N ASP A 370 -14.71 -34.23 -31.58
CA ASP A 370 -15.33 -34.90 -32.73
C ASP A 370 -16.23 -33.96 -33.57
N ASP A 371 -17.05 -33.15 -32.92
CA ASP A 371 -17.99 -32.21 -33.57
C ASP A 371 -17.34 -30.84 -33.80
N GLY A 372 -16.39 -30.43 -32.97
CA GLY A 372 -15.72 -29.13 -33.07
C GLY A 372 -14.53 -28.98 -32.11
N VAL A 373 -13.63 -28.05 -32.42
CA VAL A 373 -12.40 -27.79 -31.65
C VAL A 373 -12.37 -26.44 -30.94
N SER A 374 -13.40 -25.61 -31.12
CA SER A 374 -13.52 -24.29 -30.49
C SER A 374 -14.83 -24.18 -29.71
N THR A 375 -14.86 -23.26 -28.73
CA THR A 375 -16.07 -22.94 -27.95
C THR A 375 -17.26 -22.58 -28.84
N LYS A 376 -17.00 -21.79 -29.89
CA LYS A 376 -18.01 -21.34 -30.86
C LYS A 376 -18.61 -22.50 -31.67
N ASP A 377 -17.78 -23.46 -32.07
CA ASP A 377 -18.24 -24.62 -32.84
C ASP A 377 -19.13 -25.51 -31.99
N LEU A 378 -18.68 -25.87 -30.78
CA LEU A 378 -19.47 -26.71 -29.86
C LEU A 378 -20.81 -26.07 -29.53
N LEU A 379 -20.84 -24.77 -29.19
CA LEU A 379 -22.09 -24.06 -28.94
C LEU A 379 -23.04 -24.11 -30.13
N LYS A 380 -22.54 -23.80 -31.33
CA LYS A 380 -23.34 -23.78 -32.56
C LYS A 380 -23.92 -25.17 -32.88
N PHE A 381 -23.12 -26.21 -32.71
CA PHE A 381 -23.54 -27.58 -33.02
C PHE A 381 -24.48 -28.16 -31.97
N ALA A 382 -24.27 -27.84 -30.69
CA ALA A 382 -25.21 -28.19 -29.62
C ALA A 382 -26.55 -27.47 -29.80
N ASP A 383 -26.56 -26.18 -30.11
CA ASP A 383 -27.78 -25.42 -30.43
C ASP A 383 -28.53 -26.02 -31.63
N SER A 384 -27.81 -26.35 -32.71
CA SER A 384 -28.41 -26.99 -33.89
C SER A 384 -29.05 -28.35 -33.55
N ALA A 385 -28.39 -29.15 -32.71
CA ALA A 385 -28.93 -30.44 -32.25
C ALA A 385 -30.15 -30.24 -31.33
N MET A 386 -30.17 -29.21 -30.49
CA MET A 386 -31.29 -28.87 -29.63
C MET A 386 -32.52 -28.46 -30.46
N TYR A 387 -32.34 -27.67 -31.53
CA TYR A 387 -33.43 -27.37 -32.46
C TYR A 387 -33.99 -28.64 -33.12
N LYS A 388 -33.11 -29.57 -33.51
CA LYS A 388 -33.55 -30.88 -34.01
C LYS A 388 -34.37 -31.65 -32.98
N ALA A 389 -33.99 -31.60 -31.70
CA ALA A 389 -34.76 -32.21 -30.61
C ALA A 389 -36.18 -31.61 -30.51
N LYS A 390 -36.30 -30.28 -30.69
CA LYS A 390 -37.60 -29.59 -30.74
C LYS A 390 -38.47 -30.05 -31.92
N ASP A 391 -37.87 -30.21 -33.10
CA ASP A 391 -38.58 -30.64 -34.31
C ASP A 391 -38.98 -32.13 -34.26
N GLU A 392 -38.22 -32.98 -33.57
CA GLU A 392 -38.53 -34.40 -33.34
C GLU A 392 -39.52 -34.64 -32.19
N GLY A 393 -40.27 -33.61 -31.78
CA GLY A 393 -41.37 -33.74 -30.83
C GLY A 393 -41.07 -33.29 -29.41
N ARG A 394 -39.92 -32.62 -29.17
CA ARG A 394 -39.50 -32.09 -27.87
C ARG A 394 -39.30 -33.18 -26.81
N ASN A 395 -38.98 -32.79 -25.58
CA ASN A 395 -38.75 -33.69 -24.44
C ASN A 395 -37.80 -34.87 -24.76
N ASN A 396 -36.74 -34.58 -25.52
CA ASN A 396 -35.74 -35.56 -25.92
C ASN A 396 -34.37 -34.89 -26.01
N PHE A 397 -33.34 -35.69 -26.28
CA PHE A 397 -32.01 -35.18 -26.60
C PHE A 397 -31.57 -35.64 -27.99
N GLN A 398 -30.73 -34.85 -28.63
CA GLN A 398 -30.10 -35.17 -29.92
C GLN A 398 -28.61 -34.86 -29.85
N TYR A 399 -27.78 -35.70 -30.45
CA TYR A 399 -26.41 -35.31 -30.76
C TYR A 399 -26.38 -34.57 -32.10
N TYR A 400 -25.40 -33.70 -32.27
CA TYR A 400 -25.15 -33.08 -33.58
C TYR A 400 -24.92 -34.14 -34.67
N ASN A 401 -24.18 -35.20 -34.36
CA ASN A 401 -24.05 -36.37 -35.22
C ASN A 401 -25.27 -37.32 -35.07
N SER A 402 -26.02 -37.52 -36.15
CA SER A 402 -27.22 -38.37 -36.16
C SER A 402 -26.94 -39.84 -35.82
N THR A 403 -25.80 -40.40 -36.23
CA THR A 403 -25.45 -41.79 -35.92
C THR A 403 -25.18 -42.00 -34.42
N LEU A 404 -24.58 -41.00 -33.76
CA LEU A 404 -24.40 -41.06 -32.30
C LEU A 404 -25.74 -41.02 -31.56
N THR A 405 -26.72 -40.33 -32.12
CA THR A 405 -28.07 -40.29 -31.56
C THR A 405 -28.75 -41.65 -31.62
N GLU A 406 -28.70 -42.34 -32.76
CA GLU A 406 -29.25 -43.71 -32.91
C GLU A 406 -28.63 -44.68 -31.90
N LEU A 407 -27.29 -44.70 -31.82
CA LEU A 407 -26.56 -45.56 -30.88
C LEU A 407 -26.90 -45.26 -29.41
N ALA A 408 -27.09 -43.97 -29.07
CA ALA A 408 -27.46 -43.58 -27.72
C ALA A 408 -28.87 -44.07 -27.36
N PHE A 409 -29.85 -43.92 -28.26
CA PHE A 409 -31.20 -44.43 -28.04
C PHE A 409 -31.23 -45.96 -27.92
N GLU A 410 -30.51 -46.69 -28.78
CA GLU A 410 -30.40 -48.15 -28.68
C GLU A 410 -29.87 -48.59 -27.31
N ARG A 411 -28.84 -47.89 -26.80
CA ARG A 411 -28.28 -48.18 -25.48
C ARG A 411 -29.27 -47.92 -24.34
N VAL A 412 -30.01 -46.80 -24.39
CA VAL A 412 -31.02 -46.48 -23.37
C VAL A 412 -32.12 -47.53 -23.35
N VAL A 413 -32.60 -47.95 -24.53
CA VAL A 413 -33.59 -49.03 -24.66
C VAL A 413 -33.04 -50.35 -24.13
N MET A 414 -31.79 -50.67 -24.44
CA MET A 414 -31.12 -51.87 -23.94
C MET A 414 -31.00 -51.85 -22.41
N GLU A 415 -30.59 -50.74 -21.81
CA GLU A 415 -30.46 -50.62 -20.35
C GLU A 415 -31.82 -50.76 -19.64
N ALA A 416 -32.85 -50.12 -20.17
CA ALA A 416 -34.22 -50.26 -19.67
C ALA A 416 -34.70 -51.73 -19.75
N SER A 417 -34.41 -52.40 -20.86
CA SER A 417 -34.75 -53.82 -21.07
C SER A 417 -34.01 -54.74 -20.09
N LEU A 418 -32.72 -54.50 -19.86
CA LEU A 418 -31.92 -55.27 -18.89
C LEU A 418 -32.41 -55.06 -17.45
N ARG A 419 -32.77 -53.83 -17.07
CA ARG A 419 -33.36 -53.55 -15.75
C ARG A 419 -34.73 -54.22 -15.57
N ALA A 420 -35.56 -54.21 -16.61
CA ALA A 420 -36.84 -54.91 -16.59
C ALA A 420 -36.65 -56.43 -16.45
N ALA A 421 -35.77 -57.01 -17.25
CA ALA A 421 -35.41 -58.43 -17.19
C ALA A 421 -34.87 -58.83 -15.80
N LEU A 422 -34.06 -57.97 -15.17
CA LEU A 422 -33.56 -58.20 -13.81
C LEU A 422 -34.69 -58.19 -12.78
N LYS A 423 -35.60 -57.20 -12.85
CA LYS A 423 -36.75 -57.09 -11.95
C LYS A 423 -37.73 -58.26 -12.11
N ASN A 424 -37.86 -58.78 -13.33
CA ASN A 424 -38.72 -59.89 -13.67
C ASN A 424 -38.03 -61.26 -13.49
N GLU A 425 -36.80 -61.31 -12.96
CA GLU A 425 -36.01 -62.54 -12.78
C GLU A 425 -35.80 -63.34 -14.08
N GLU A 426 -35.70 -62.67 -15.23
CA GLU A 426 -35.59 -63.28 -16.56
C GLU A 426 -34.16 -63.76 -16.90
N PHE A 427 -33.18 -63.56 -16.02
CA PHE A 427 -31.80 -64.03 -16.21
C PHE A 427 -31.60 -65.44 -15.65
N ILE A 428 -31.07 -66.34 -16.48
CA ILE A 428 -30.70 -67.71 -16.10
C ILE A 428 -29.19 -67.93 -16.22
N VAL A 429 -28.60 -68.52 -15.18
CA VAL A 429 -27.17 -68.83 -15.12
C VAL A 429 -26.92 -70.23 -15.68
N TYR A 430 -26.10 -70.33 -16.73
CA TYR A 430 -25.59 -71.62 -17.23
C TYR A 430 -24.14 -71.84 -16.75
N ILE A 431 -23.92 -72.92 -15.99
CA ILE A 431 -22.57 -73.34 -15.57
C ILE A 431 -22.11 -74.45 -16.51
N LYS A 432 -21.12 -74.17 -17.36
CA LYS A 432 -20.49 -75.18 -18.23
C LYS A 432 -19.33 -75.85 -17.49
N HIS A 433 -19.53 -77.09 -17.06
CA HIS A 433 -18.43 -77.91 -16.54
C HIS A 433 -17.49 -78.28 -17.69
N LYS A 434 -16.21 -77.90 -17.59
CA LYS A 434 -15.19 -78.29 -18.56
C LYS A 434 -14.63 -79.65 -18.15
N SER A 435 -15.14 -80.74 -18.73
CA SER A 435 -14.61 -82.09 -18.52
C SER A 435 -13.22 -82.18 -19.17
N MET A 436 -12.24 -82.62 -18.39
CA MET A 436 -10.89 -82.94 -18.82
C MET A 436 -10.94 -84.33 -19.50
N GLU A 437 -10.81 -84.40 -20.82
CA GLU A 437 -10.62 -85.67 -21.52
C GLU A 437 -9.22 -86.20 -21.19
N ILE A 438 -9.16 -87.24 -20.35
CA ILE A 438 -7.99 -88.10 -20.24
C ILE A 438 -8.12 -89.12 -21.39
N GLN A 439 -7.32 -88.93 -22.44
CA GLN A 439 -7.03 -89.99 -23.41
C GLN A 439 -6.31 -91.12 -22.67
N ILE A 440 -6.97 -92.27 -22.54
CA ILE A 440 -6.29 -93.53 -22.22
C ILE A 440 -5.92 -94.18 -23.55
N LEU A 441 -4.63 -94.51 -23.68
CA LEU A 441 -3.92 -95.13 -24.80
C LEU A 441 -4.59 -96.38 -25.37
#